data_AF-A0A831LIW3-F1
#
_entry.id   AF-A0A831LIW3-F1
#
_cell.length_a   1.000
_cell.length_b   1.000
_cell.length_c   1.000
_cell.angle_alpha   90.00
_cell.angle_beta   90.00
_cell.angle_gamma   90.00
#
_symmetry.space_group_name_H-M   'P 1'
#
loop_
_entity.id
_entity.type
_entity.pdbx_description
1 polymer ?
#
loop_
_entity_poly.entity_id
_entity_poly.type
_entity_poly.pdbx_seq_one_letter_code
_entity_poly.pdbx_strand_id
1 'polypeptide(L)'
;MNKAILVKAGLAVLTLAVFAAAAAQSDKDKGFNGLGLGLGNLSRLSSAKTRSISPENFTGEKGKAGMSTDGPAMNAARDLGQGWKVSPYVRVPAGETFVMADVKGEGAIQQIWLTPAGTWRFAILRIYWDGETEPSVECPIGDFFACGWGQYAQVSSLPVCVNPGSAFNCYWEMPFRKGFK
;
A
#
# COMPACT_ATOMS: atom_id res chain seq x y z
N MET A 1 57.91 -2.14 23.72
CA MET A 1 56.68 -1.69 23.01
C MET A 1 56.42 -0.23 23.34
N ASN A 2 56.30 0.63 22.32
CA ASN A 2 56.27 2.09 22.51
C ASN A 2 54.89 2.51 23.08
N LYS A 3 54.86 3.22 24.22
CA LYS A 3 53.60 3.62 24.92
C LYS A 3 52.61 4.34 24.00
N ALA A 4 53.12 5.10 23.02
CA ALA A 4 52.30 5.78 22.02
C ALA A 4 51.51 4.85 21.09
N ILE A 5 52.04 3.65 20.79
CA ILE A 5 51.36 2.65 19.96
C ILE A 5 50.21 2.00 20.75
N LEU A 6 50.44 1.73 22.05
CA LEU A 6 49.40 1.19 22.94
C LEU A 6 48.21 2.15 23.10
N VAL A 7 48.49 3.45 23.25
CA VAL A 7 47.45 4.48 23.41
C VAL A 7 46.66 4.66 22.11
N LYS A 8 47.31 4.68 20.95
CA LYS A 8 46.61 4.79 19.65
C LYS A 8 45.76 3.56 19.34
N ALA A 9 46.27 2.36 19.63
CA ALA A 9 45.51 1.12 19.47
C ALA A 9 44.31 1.06 20.44
N GLY A 10 44.52 1.44 21.71
CA GLY A 10 43.44 1.53 22.70
C GLY A 10 42.36 2.55 22.32
N LEU A 11 42.76 3.72 21.82
CA LEU A 11 41.81 4.75 21.37
C LEU A 11 41.00 4.27 20.16
N ALA A 12 41.64 3.64 19.16
CA ALA A 12 40.97 3.10 17.97
C ALA A 12 39.98 1.96 18.29
N VAL A 13 40.34 1.08 19.23
CA VAL A 13 39.43 0.02 19.72
C VAL A 13 38.25 0.63 20.48
N LEU A 14 38.48 1.69 21.27
CA LEU A 14 37.41 2.41 21.96
C LEU A 14 36.46 3.11 20.98
N THR A 15 36.97 3.75 19.93
CA THR A 15 36.12 4.37 18.89
C THR A 15 35.31 3.33 18.14
N LEU A 16 35.91 2.20 17.74
CA LEU A 16 35.17 1.12 17.06
C LEU A 16 34.08 0.52 17.96
N ALA A 17 34.35 0.31 19.25
CA ALA A 17 33.36 -0.21 20.19
C ALA A 17 32.17 0.75 20.39
N VAL A 18 32.42 2.06 20.41
CA VAL A 18 31.36 3.07 20.54
C VAL A 18 30.51 3.15 19.27
N PHE A 19 31.10 3.07 18.07
CA PHE A 19 30.35 3.03 16.81
C PHE A 19 29.52 1.74 16.65
N ALA A 20 30.07 0.59 17.04
CA ALA A 20 29.36 -0.68 17.01
C ALA A 20 28.16 -0.71 17.98
N ALA A 21 28.32 -0.15 19.18
CA ALA A 21 27.23 -0.02 20.15
C ALA A 21 26.14 0.96 19.67
N ALA A 22 26.52 2.10 19.07
CA ALA A 22 25.56 3.07 18.53
C ALA A 22 24.76 2.51 17.33
N ALA A 23 25.38 1.69 16.48
CA ALA A 23 24.69 1.00 15.39
C ALA A 23 23.74 -0.10 15.90
N ALA A 24 24.13 -0.82 16.95
CA ALA A 24 23.31 -1.89 17.54
C ALA A 24 22.13 -1.38 18.39
N GLN A 25 22.18 -0.14 18.89
CA GLN A 25 21.13 0.45 19.72
C GLN A 25 19.92 0.96 18.92
N SER A 26 20.03 1.12 17.59
CA SER A 26 19.02 1.87 16.81
C SER A 26 17.69 1.14 16.58
N ASP A 27 17.66 -0.19 16.72
CA ASP A 27 16.50 -1.02 16.41
C ASP A 27 15.76 -1.56 17.65
N LYS A 28 16.42 -1.62 18.82
CA LYS A 28 15.78 -2.18 20.02
C LYS A 28 14.77 -1.24 20.69
N ASP A 29 14.95 0.08 20.53
CA ASP A 29 14.07 1.09 21.13
C ASP A 29 12.93 1.57 20.20
N LYS A 30 12.90 1.10 18.96
CA LYS A 30 11.80 1.43 18.03
C LYS A 30 10.73 0.36 18.15
N GLY A 31 9.59 0.72 18.76
CA GLY A 31 8.37 -0.08 18.70
C GLY A 31 8.04 -0.50 17.26
N PHE A 32 7.24 -1.56 17.09
CA PHE A 32 6.88 -2.04 15.76
C PHE A 32 6.18 -0.93 14.96
N ASN A 33 6.67 -0.63 13.76
CA ASN A 33 6.12 0.45 12.93
C ASN A 33 4.88 0.03 12.13
N GLY A 34 4.50 -1.25 12.14
CA GLY A 34 3.34 -1.77 11.40
C GLY A 34 3.63 -2.18 9.96
N LEU A 35 4.90 -2.20 9.54
CA LEU A 35 5.38 -2.66 8.23
C LEU A 35 6.13 -4.00 8.34
N GLY A 36 6.34 -4.68 7.23
CA GLY A 36 6.96 -5.99 7.18
C GLY A 36 6.13 -7.06 7.90
N LEU A 37 4.80 -6.98 7.81
CA LEU A 37 3.89 -7.92 8.47
C LEU A 37 4.16 -9.37 8.04
N GLY A 38 4.23 -10.26 9.03
CA GLY A 38 4.39 -11.69 8.83
C GLY A 38 4.13 -12.46 10.12
N LEU A 39 4.14 -13.80 10.05
CA LEU A 39 3.80 -14.63 11.20
C LEU A 39 4.70 -14.37 12.43
N GLY A 40 5.96 -13.97 12.21
CA GLY A 40 6.90 -13.67 13.28
C GLY A 40 6.62 -12.38 14.07
N ASN A 41 5.76 -11.47 13.57
CA ASN A 41 5.45 -10.21 14.22
C ASN A 41 3.94 -9.93 14.39
N LEU A 42 3.08 -10.92 14.14
CA LEU A 42 1.62 -10.80 14.22
C LEU A 42 1.11 -10.28 15.57
N SER A 43 1.78 -10.62 16.67
CA SER A 43 1.42 -10.21 18.03
C SER A 43 1.92 -8.82 18.42
N ARG A 44 2.74 -8.16 17.58
CA ARG A 44 3.33 -6.87 17.92
C ARG A 44 2.33 -5.74 17.74
N LEU A 45 2.24 -4.87 18.72
CA LEU A 45 1.45 -3.63 18.63
C LEU A 45 2.24 -2.54 17.91
N SER A 46 1.56 -1.83 17.02
CA SER A 46 2.08 -0.66 16.31
C SER A 46 1.24 0.57 16.63
N SER A 47 1.87 1.75 16.55
CA SER A 47 1.20 3.05 16.62
C SER A 47 0.70 3.54 15.24
N ALA A 48 0.88 2.74 14.18
CA ALA A 48 0.42 3.03 12.84
C ALA A 48 -1.09 3.25 12.79
N LYS A 49 -1.51 4.13 11.89
CA LYS A 49 -2.92 4.44 11.65
C LYS A 49 -3.36 3.83 10.33
N THR A 50 -4.17 2.79 10.38
CA THR A 50 -4.72 2.16 9.17
C THR A 50 -5.84 3.01 8.55
N ARG A 51 -5.88 3.04 7.23
CA ARG A 51 -6.89 3.71 6.40
C ARG A 51 -7.31 2.75 5.28
N SER A 52 -8.52 2.91 4.77
CA SER A 52 -9.01 2.15 3.62
C SER A 52 -9.73 3.09 2.66
N ILE A 53 -9.17 3.22 1.47
CA ILE A 53 -9.71 4.03 0.39
C ILE A 53 -10.62 3.14 -0.46
N SER A 54 -11.79 3.66 -0.81
CA SER A 54 -12.77 2.95 -1.63
C SER A 54 -13.63 3.94 -2.42
N PRO A 55 -14.45 3.46 -3.38
CA PRO A 55 -15.42 4.29 -4.08
C PRO A 55 -16.46 5.01 -3.20
N GLU A 56 -16.53 4.69 -1.90
CA GLU A 56 -17.38 5.38 -0.92
C GLU A 56 -16.58 6.18 0.11
N ASN A 57 -15.25 6.16 0.04
CA ASN A 57 -14.37 6.87 0.95
C ASN A 57 -13.02 7.16 0.27
N PHE A 58 -13.00 8.13 -0.65
CA PHE A 58 -11.79 8.46 -1.42
C PHE A 58 -10.65 9.03 -0.58
N THR A 59 -10.95 9.58 0.61
CA THR A 59 -9.95 10.11 1.54
C THR A 59 -9.44 9.05 2.53
N GLY A 60 -10.15 7.93 2.66
CA GLY A 60 -9.87 6.89 3.65
C GLY A 60 -10.14 7.31 5.11
N GLU A 61 -10.82 8.43 5.33
CA GLU A 61 -11.11 8.97 6.66
C GLU A 61 -11.91 7.99 7.54
N LYS A 62 -11.65 8.05 8.85
CA LYS A 62 -12.32 7.19 9.83
C LYS A 62 -13.82 7.51 9.85
N GLY A 63 -14.65 6.49 9.71
CA GLY A 63 -16.11 6.61 9.78
C GLY A 63 -16.76 7.22 8.54
N LYS A 64 -16.04 7.32 7.41
CA LYS A 64 -16.57 7.87 6.16
C LYS A 64 -16.98 6.82 5.13
N ALA A 65 -16.73 5.54 5.37
CA ALA A 65 -17.22 4.46 4.50
C ALA A 65 -18.74 4.27 4.63
N GLY A 66 -19.41 3.95 3.52
CA GLY A 66 -20.87 3.74 3.49
C GLY A 66 -21.69 5.01 3.74
N MET A 67 -21.10 6.20 3.67
CA MET A 67 -21.80 7.46 3.94
C MET A 67 -22.54 8.01 2.72
N SER A 68 -22.38 7.40 1.55
CA SER A 68 -23.01 7.80 0.30
C SER A 68 -24.54 7.69 0.36
N THR A 69 -25.23 8.76 -0.02
CA THR A 69 -26.69 8.78 -0.21
C THR A 69 -27.09 8.76 -1.69
N ASP A 70 -26.11 8.93 -2.56
CA ASP A 70 -26.22 8.85 -4.01
C ASP A 70 -25.04 8.03 -4.55
N GLY A 71 -25.26 7.33 -5.65
CA GLY A 71 -24.27 6.46 -6.24
C GLY A 71 -24.83 5.54 -7.30
N PRO A 72 -23.96 4.92 -8.10
CA PRO A 72 -24.36 4.11 -9.23
C PRO A 72 -25.04 2.79 -8.83
N ALA A 73 -25.11 2.45 -7.54
CA ALA A 73 -25.90 1.33 -7.02
C ALA A 73 -27.17 1.77 -6.27
N MET A 74 -27.56 3.05 -6.31
CA MET A 74 -28.72 3.57 -5.56
C MET A 74 -30.01 2.75 -5.81
N ASN A 75 -30.30 2.38 -7.06
CA ASN A 75 -31.50 1.57 -7.37
C ASN A 75 -31.50 0.19 -6.69
N ALA A 76 -30.32 -0.42 -6.56
CA ALA A 76 -30.16 -1.69 -5.85
C ALA A 76 -30.15 -1.49 -4.32
N ALA A 77 -29.70 -0.32 -3.85
CA ALA A 77 -29.63 0.05 -2.44
C ALA A 77 -30.86 0.85 -1.94
N ARG A 78 -31.93 0.95 -2.73
CA ARG A 78 -33.10 1.82 -2.47
C ARG A 78 -33.78 1.57 -1.11
N ASP A 79 -33.74 0.32 -0.62
CA ASP A 79 -34.34 -0.10 0.64
C ASP A 79 -33.32 -0.17 1.80
N LEU A 80 -32.05 0.16 1.53
CA LEU A 80 -30.92 0.05 2.44
C LEU A 80 -30.36 1.44 2.82
N GLY A 81 -30.05 2.26 1.82
CA GLY A 81 -29.58 3.64 2.00
C GLY A 81 -28.21 3.78 2.67
N GLN A 82 -28.01 4.92 3.34
CA GLN A 82 -26.76 5.26 4.03
C GLN A 82 -26.41 4.21 5.11
N GLY A 83 -25.13 3.86 5.22
CA GLY A 83 -24.61 2.75 6.02
C GLY A 83 -24.38 1.48 5.18
N TRP A 84 -24.97 1.41 3.98
CA TRP A 84 -24.77 0.35 3.01
C TRP A 84 -24.01 0.85 1.77
N LYS A 85 -23.65 -0.07 0.87
CA LYS A 85 -22.90 0.22 -0.35
C LYS A 85 -23.77 0.83 -1.45
N VAL A 86 -24.03 2.13 -1.37
CA VAL A 86 -24.80 2.91 -2.36
C VAL A 86 -23.92 3.31 -3.56
N SER A 87 -22.62 3.53 -3.35
CA SER A 87 -21.64 3.89 -4.38
C SER A 87 -20.41 2.96 -4.41
N PRO A 88 -20.57 1.64 -4.67
CA PRO A 88 -19.49 0.66 -4.53
C PRO A 88 -18.44 0.67 -5.64
N TYR A 89 -18.64 1.42 -6.72
CA TYR A 89 -17.75 1.42 -7.88
C TYR A 89 -17.75 2.79 -8.58
N VAL A 90 -16.73 3.01 -9.39
CA VAL A 90 -16.61 4.18 -10.28
C VAL A 90 -16.69 3.70 -11.73
N ARG A 91 -17.33 4.49 -12.60
CA ARG A 91 -17.25 4.30 -14.05
C ARG A 91 -16.23 5.27 -14.61
N VAL A 92 -15.22 4.75 -15.29
CA VAL A 92 -14.21 5.55 -15.98
C VAL A 92 -14.56 5.56 -17.47
N PRO A 93 -14.94 6.70 -18.06
CA PRO A 93 -15.22 6.78 -19.49
C PRO A 93 -13.99 6.49 -20.34
N ALA A 94 -14.20 6.16 -21.62
CA ALA A 94 -13.10 5.91 -22.55
C ALA A 94 -12.24 7.18 -22.71
N GLY A 95 -10.91 7.01 -22.62
CA GLY A 95 -9.94 8.10 -22.74
C GLY A 95 -9.76 8.94 -21.46
N GLU A 96 -10.61 8.74 -20.45
CA GLU A 96 -10.53 9.49 -19.20
C GLU A 96 -9.57 8.86 -18.20
N THR A 97 -9.03 9.69 -17.32
CA THR A 97 -8.21 9.27 -16.18
C THR A 97 -8.95 9.55 -14.89
N PHE A 98 -9.01 8.55 -14.02
CA PHE A 98 -9.61 8.68 -12.69
C PHE A 98 -8.56 8.52 -11.60
N VAL A 99 -8.46 9.50 -10.70
CA VAL A 99 -7.58 9.43 -9.54
C VAL A 99 -8.27 8.61 -8.45
N MET A 100 -7.83 7.36 -8.27
CA MET A 100 -8.41 6.45 -7.26
C MET A 100 -8.07 6.86 -5.82
N ALA A 101 -6.88 7.43 -5.63
CA ALA A 101 -6.37 7.88 -4.34
C ALA A 101 -5.40 9.05 -4.58
N ASP A 102 -5.39 10.02 -3.67
CA ASP A 102 -4.31 11.02 -3.56
C ASP A 102 -4.06 11.25 -2.07
N VAL A 103 -3.00 10.64 -1.55
CA VAL A 103 -2.69 10.61 -0.12
C VAL A 103 -1.43 11.41 0.13
N LYS A 104 -1.46 12.27 1.16
CA LYS A 104 -0.31 13.04 1.62
C LYS A 104 0.26 12.43 2.91
N GLY A 105 1.54 12.68 3.14
CA GLY A 105 2.28 12.20 4.30
C GLY A 105 3.01 10.87 4.03
N GLU A 106 3.51 10.24 5.09
CA GLU A 106 4.25 8.98 5.03
C GLU A 106 3.37 7.79 5.37
N GLY A 107 3.69 6.64 4.78
CA GLY A 107 2.96 5.40 4.99
C GLY A 107 3.38 4.30 4.02
N ALA A 108 2.55 3.26 3.93
CA ALA A 108 2.70 2.22 2.93
C ALA A 108 1.34 1.71 2.47
N ILE A 109 1.20 1.44 1.17
CA ILE A 109 0.12 0.60 0.67
C ILE A 109 0.49 -0.84 1.03
N GLN A 110 -0.38 -1.52 1.78
CA GLN A 110 -0.17 -2.92 2.17
C GLN A 110 -1.14 -3.89 1.47
N GLN A 111 -2.22 -3.37 0.89
CA GLN A 111 -3.18 -4.17 0.18
C GLN A 111 -3.89 -3.34 -0.88
N ILE A 112 -4.03 -3.91 -2.08
CA ILE A 112 -4.92 -3.42 -3.13
C ILE A 112 -5.87 -4.57 -3.49
N TRP A 113 -7.16 -4.27 -3.49
CA TRP A 113 -8.20 -5.16 -4.03
C TRP A 113 -9.03 -4.42 -5.07
N LEU A 114 -9.19 -5.02 -6.24
CA LEU A 114 -9.96 -4.46 -7.35
C LEU A 114 -10.76 -5.56 -8.05
N THR A 115 -11.92 -5.17 -8.61
CA THR A 115 -12.72 -6.00 -9.52
C THR A 115 -12.91 -5.27 -10.85
N PRO A 116 -11.89 -5.24 -11.72
CA PRO A 116 -11.99 -4.54 -13.00
C PRO A 116 -13.04 -5.21 -13.90
N ALA A 117 -13.84 -4.38 -14.55
CA ALA A 117 -14.79 -4.78 -15.59
C ALA A 117 -14.24 -4.42 -16.99
N GLY A 118 -14.80 -5.03 -18.03
CA GLY A 118 -14.38 -4.79 -19.42
C GLY A 118 -13.02 -5.39 -19.76
N THR A 119 -12.35 -4.83 -20.76
CA THR A 119 -11.05 -5.32 -21.25
C THR A 119 -9.90 -4.82 -20.39
N TRP A 120 -9.32 -5.69 -19.58
CA TRP A 120 -8.30 -5.32 -18.59
C TRP A 120 -7.03 -4.70 -19.19
N ARG A 121 -6.65 -5.07 -20.42
CA ARG A 121 -5.46 -4.48 -21.05
C ARG A 121 -5.64 -3.02 -21.49
N PHE A 122 -6.86 -2.50 -21.50
CA PHE A 122 -7.14 -1.10 -21.86
C PHE A 122 -7.25 -0.19 -20.64
N ALA A 123 -7.33 -0.75 -19.43
CA ALA A 123 -7.29 0.00 -18.18
C ALA A 123 -5.84 0.04 -17.68
N ILE A 124 -5.21 1.22 -17.72
CA ILE A 124 -3.83 1.42 -17.29
C ILE A 124 -3.80 1.86 -15.83
N LEU A 125 -3.15 1.06 -14.97
CA LEU A 125 -2.85 1.42 -13.60
C LEU A 125 -1.58 2.26 -13.59
N ARG A 126 -1.65 3.42 -12.92
CA ARG A 126 -0.51 4.29 -12.67
C ARG A 126 -0.38 4.52 -11.18
N ILE A 127 0.85 4.49 -10.67
CA ILE A 127 1.15 4.87 -9.28
C ILE A 127 2.36 5.79 -9.27
N TYR A 128 2.22 6.92 -8.58
CA TYR A 128 3.22 7.97 -8.41
C TYR A 128 3.60 8.04 -6.93
N TRP A 129 4.89 8.03 -6.64
CA TRP A 129 5.38 8.16 -5.27
C TRP A 129 5.94 9.56 -5.04
N ASP A 130 5.78 10.08 -3.83
CA ASP A 130 6.55 11.21 -3.29
C ASP A 130 6.55 12.51 -4.12
N GLY A 131 5.52 12.71 -4.94
CA GLY A 131 5.35 13.88 -5.81
C GLY A 131 6.08 13.79 -7.14
N GLU A 132 6.52 12.60 -7.55
CA GLU A 132 7.09 12.36 -8.88
C GLU A 132 6.09 12.70 -10.00
N THR A 133 6.62 13.24 -11.10
CA THR A 133 5.83 13.61 -12.29
C THR A 133 5.60 12.41 -13.21
N GLU A 134 6.52 11.45 -13.21
CA GLU A 134 6.42 10.21 -13.98
C GLU A 134 5.96 9.07 -13.06
N PRO A 135 5.09 8.16 -13.54
CA PRO A 135 4.63 7.04 -12.73
C PRO A 135 5.75 6.02 -12.55
N SER A 136 6.02 5.62 -11.30
CA SER A 136 6.99 4.56 -11.01
C SER A 136 6.40 3.16 -11.23
N VAL A 137 5.06 3.05 -11.28
CA VAL A 137 4.33 1.87 -11.75
C VAL A 137 3.40 2.31 -12.88
N GLU A 138 3.56 1.77 -14.09
CA GLU A 138 2.65 1.99 -15.21
C GLU A 138 2.49 0.69 -16.02
N CYS A 139 1.33 0.06 -15.93
CA CYS A 139 1.02 -1.13 -16.71
C CYS A 139 -0.49 -1.36 -16.81
N PRO A 140 -0.97 -2.19 -17.75
CA PRO A 140 -2.37 -2.57 -17.76
C PRO A 140 -2.74 -3.31 -16.46
N ILE A 141 -3.96 -3.10 -15.97
CA ILE A 141 -4.41 -3.64 -14.68
C ILE A 141 -4.36 -5.17 -14.66
N GLY A 142 -4.68 -5.84 -15.77
CA GLY A 142 -4.55 -7.30 -15.88
C GLY A 142 -3.11 -7.76 -15.65
N ASP A 143 -2.17 -7.13 -16.33
CA ASP A 143 -0.74 -7.44 -16.29
C ASP A 143 -0.17 -7.24 -14.86
N PHE A 144 -0.56 -6.17 -14.16
CA PHE A 144 -0.17 -5.92 -12.75
C PHE A 144 -0.53 -7.08 -11.82
N PHE A 145 -1.71 -7.69 -12.00
CA PHE A 145 -2.19 -8.81 -11.19
C PHE A 145 -1.90 -10.19 -11.82
N ALA A 146 -0.92 -10.29 -12.73
CA ALA A 146 -0.51 -11.53 -13.40
C ALA A 146 -1.59 -12.18 -14.30
N CYS A 147 -2.56 -11.41 -14.78
CA CYS A 147 -3.63 -11.79 -15.71
C CYS A 147 -3.49 -11.08 -17.08
N GLY A 148 -2.30 -11.15 -17.68
CA GLY A 148 -1.96 -10.40 -18.90
C GLY A 148 -2.71 -10.83 -20.18
N TRP A 149 -3.43 -11.95 -20.16
CA TRP A 149 -4.23 -12.42 -21.31
C TRP A 149 -5.64 -11.81 -21.34
N GLY A 150 -5.97 -10.93 -20.39
CA GLY A 150 -7.28 -10.26 -20.34
C GLY A 150 -8.45 -11.20 -20.00
N GLN A 151 -8.14 -12.38 -19.47
CA GLN A 151 -9.11 -13.38 -19.04
C GLN A 151 -8.71 -13.95 -17.69
N TYR A 152 -9.69 -14.42 -16.94
CA TYR A 152 -9.46 -15.00 -15.62
C TYR A 152 -8.51 -16.21 -15.72
N ALA A 153 -7.48 -16.16 -14.90
CA ALA A 153 -6.65 -17.30 -14.54
C ALA A 153 -6.45 -17.26 -13.02
N GLN A 154 -6.65 -18.38 -12.33
CA GLN A 154 -6.39 -18.43 -10.90
C GLN A 154 -4.90 -18.20 -10.66
N VAL A 155 -4.59 -17.22 -9.81
CA VAL A 155 -3.22 -16.97 -9.32
C VAL A 155 -3.26 -17.13 -7.80
N SER A 156 -2.35 -17.94 -7.27
CA SER A 156 -2.19 -18.15 -5.82
C SER A 156 -0.72 -18.00 -5.48
N SER A 157 -0.32 -16.83 -5.01
CA SER A 157 1.04 -16.51 -4.59
C SER A 157 1.02 -15.65 -3.32
N LEU A 158 2.17 -15.44 -2.69
CA LEU A 158 2.27 -14.54 -1.54
C LEU A 158 1.89 -13.08 -1.88
N PRO A 159 2.48 -12.46 -2.92
CA PRO A 159 2.22 -11.05 -3.19
C PRO A 159 0.97 -10.78 -4.03
N VAL A 160 0.50 -11.74 -4.86
CA VAL A 160 -0.61 -11.54 -5.78
C VAL A 160 -1.54 -12.75 -5.79
N CYS A 161 -2.84 -12.50 -5.67
CA CYS A 161 -3.87 -13.53 -5.80
C CYS A 161 -4.98 -13.07 -6.74
N VAL A 162 -5.38 -13.94 -7.66
CA VAL A 162 -6.55 -13.74 -8.50
C VAL A 162 -7.53 -14.86 -8.21
N ASN A 163 -8.66 -14.48 -7.62
CA ASN A 163 -9.75 -15.38 -7.23
C ASN A 163 -10.88 -15.32 -8.29
N PRO A 164 -11.83 -16.28 -8.28
CA PRO A 164 -12.84 -16.42 -9.31
C PRO A 164 -13.52 -15.12 -9.76
N GLY A 165 -13.69 -14.97 -11.07
CA GLY A 165 -14.20 -13.75 -11.69
C GLY A 165 -13.09 -12.75 -11.96
N SER A 166 -13.09 -11.63 -11.23
CA SER A 166 -12.06 -10.59 -11.33
C SER A 166 -11.58 -10.11 -9.96
N ALA A 167 -11.61 -10.99 -8.94
CA ALA A 167 -11.18 -10.64 -7.59
C ALA A 167 -9.65 -10.57 -7.49
N PHE A 168 -9.10 -9.42 -7.87
CA PHE A 168 -7.66 -9.16 -7.95
C PHE A 168 -7.15 -8.63 -6.61
N ASN A 169 -6.10 -9.26 -6.08
CA ASN A 169 -5.49 -8.92 -4.81
C ASN A 169 -3.98 -8.76 -4.97
N CYS A 170 -3.44 -7.71 -4.36
CA CYS A 170 -2.01 -7.42 -4.29
C CYS A 170 -1.65 -7.09 -2.84
N TYR A 171 -0.56 -7.69 -2.36
CA TYR A 171 -0.02 -7.58 -1.01
C TYR A 171 1.45 -7.13 -1.02
N TRP A 172 1.93 -6.59 -2.14
CA TRP A 172 3.21 -5.90 -2.16
C TRP A 172 3.15 -4.72 -1.18
N GLU A 173 4.10 -4.65 -0.25
CA GLU A 173 4.28 -3.49 0.61
C GLU A 173 4.94 -2.37 -0.21
N MET A 174 4.21 -1.27 -0.42
CA MET A 174 4.67 -0.13 -1.23
C MET A 174 4.81 1.11 -0.34
N PRO A 175 5.98 1.35 0.27
CA PRO A 175 6.21 2.48 1.15
C PRO A 175 6.39 3.79 0.38
N PHE A 176 5.96 4.90 0.98
CA PHE A 176 6.12 6.27 0.48
C PHE A 176 6.37 7.23 1.65
N ARG A 177 7.02 8.37 1.40
CA ARG A 177 7.44 9.33 2.42
C ARG A 177 6.64 10.64 2.43
N LYS A 178 6.27 11.16 1.27
CA LYS A 178 5.54 12.42 1.10
C LYS A 178 4.10 12.22 0.63
N GLY A 179 3.83 11.09 -0.02
CA GLY A 179 2.50 10.71 -0.45
C GLY A 179 2.51 9.72 -1.60
N PHE A 180 1.32 9.31 -2.04
CA PHE A 180 1.14 8.58 -3.28
C PHE A 180 -0.11 9.05 -4.01
N LYS A 181 -0.13 8.81 -5.31
CA LYS A 181 -1.28 9.04 -6.19
C LYS A 181 -1.41 7.89 -7.17
#